data_AF-A0A5K1AXP3-F1
#
_entry.id   AF-A0A5K1AXP3-F1
#
_cell.length_a   1.000
_cell.length_b   1.000
_cell.length_c   1.000
_cell.angle_alpha   90.00
_cell.angle_beta   90.00
_cell.angle_gamma   90.00
#
_symmetry.space_group_name_H-M   'P 1'
#
loop_
_entity.id
_entity.type
_entity.pdbx_description
1 polymer ?
#
loop_
_entity_poly.entity_id
_entity_poly.type
_entity_poly.pdbx_seq_one_letter_code
_entity_poly.pdbx_strand_id
1 'polypeptide(L)' 'VTLEAEVTNKGALALYGRLGFIRAKRLYKYYLNGVDAFRLKLLFPRPDMNPLLLLNEDEYCGETVQHCTQGHDHHHHLH' A
#
# COMPACT_ATOMS: atom_id res chain seq x y z
N VAL A 1 13.04 0.16 -11.81
CA VAL A 1 12.81 -1.18 -11.24
C VAL A 1 11.37 -1.27 -10.72
N THR A 2 10.72 -2.43 -10.84
CA THR A 2 9.31 -2.64 -10.45
C THR A 2 9.17 -3.94 -9.64
N LEU A 3 8.30 -3.95 -8.63
CA LEU A 3 7.93 -5.12 -7.82
C LEU A 3 6.41 -5.22 -7.68
N GLU A 4 5.92 -6.38 -7.24
CA GLU A 4 4.54 -6.56 -6.79
C GLU A 4 4.50 -7.14 -5.36
N ALA A 5 3.56 -6.67 -4.55
CA ALA A 5 3.31 -7.21 -3.21
C ALA A 5 1.81 -7.20 -2.91
N GLU A 6 1.32 -8.19 -2.17
CA GLU A 6 -0.06 -8.24 -1.70
C GLU A 6 -0.42 -7.00 -0.87
N VAL A 7 -1.65 -6.51 -1.02
CA VAL A 7 -2.17 -5.38 -0.23
C VAL A 7 -2.19 -5.68 1.29
N THR A 8 -2.28 -6.95 1.64
CA THR A 8 -2.30 -7.51 2.99
C THR A 8 -0.91 -7.66 3.60
N ASN A 9 0.16 -7.79 2.81
CA ASN A 9 1.52 -7.99 3.31
C ASN A 9 2.15 -6.66 3.79
N LYS A 10 1.77 -6.22 4.99
CA LYS A 10 2.20 -4.93 5.56
C LYS A 10 3.71 -4.81 5.71
N GLY A 11 4.38 -5.88 6.15
CA GLY A 11 5.85 -5.89 6.32
C GLY A 11 6.58 -5.66 4.99
N ALA A 12 6.17 -6.35 3.93
CA ALA A 12 6.74 -6.13 2.60
C ALA A 12 6.50 -4.69 2.10
N LEU A 13 5.28 -4.18 2.25
CA LEU A 13 4.94 -2.81 1.83
C LEU A 13 5.76 -1.74 2.59
N ALA A 14 5.95 -1.91 3.90
CA ALA A 14 6.75 -1.02 4.73
C ALA A 14 8.24 -1.08 4.37
N LEU A 15 8.78 -2.29 4.19
CA LEU A 15 10.16 -2.51 3.75
C LEU A 15 10.41 -1.82 2.40
N TYR A 16 9.58 -2.08 1.40
CA TYR A 16 9.76 -1.50 0.07
C TYR A 16 9.57 0.02 0.06
N GLY A 17 8.65 0.55 0.88
CA GLY A 17 8.52 2.01 1.07
C GLY A 17 9.82 2.65 1.57
N ARG A 18 10.47 2.04 2.57
CA ARG A 18 11.75 2.53 3.12
C ARG A 18 12.91 2.41 2.13
N LEU A 19 12.88 1.40 1.25
CA LEU A 19 13.80 1.27 0.12
C LEU A 19 13.54 2.25 -1.03
N GLY A 20 12.52 3.11 -0.93
CA GLY A 20 12.23 4.16 -1.92
C GLY A 20 11.27 3.75 -3.03
N PHE A 21 10.55 2.65 -2.85
CA PHE A 21 9.47 2.26 -3.75
C PHE A 21 8.17 2.99 -3.39
N ILE A 22 7.41 3.37 -4.43
CA ILE A 22 6.08 3.96 -4.32
C ILE A 22 5.00 3.03 -4.89
N ARG A 23 3.79 3.07 -4.32
CA ARG A 23 2.62 2.35 -4.84
C ARG A 23 2.12 3.04 -6.11
N ALA A 24 2.44 2.48 -7.27
CA ALA A 24 2.12 3.06 -8.57
C ALA A 24 0.72 2.67 -9.08
N LYS A 25 0.26 1.44 -8.79
CA LYS A 25 -1.06 0.94 -9.23
C LYS A 25 -1.56 -0.16 -8.30
N ARG A 26 -2.87 -0.20 -8.04
CA ARG A 26 -3.55 -1.36 -7.46
C ARG A 26 -3.98 -2.33 -8.57
N LEU A 27 -3.65 -3.59 -8.41
CA LEU A 27 -4.00 -4.69 -9.31
C LEU A 27 -5.05 -5.54 -8.59
N TYR A 28 -6.29 -5.48 -9.06
CA TYR A 28 -7.41 -6.21 -8.43
C TYR A 28 -7.34 -7.70 -8.75
N LYS A 29 -7.53 -8.55 -7.75
CA LYS A 29 -7.50 -10.04 -7.85
C LYS A 29 -6.29 -10.55 -8.64
N TYR A 30 -5.11 -9.99 -8.35
CA TYR A 30 -3.90 -10.22 -9.14
C TYR A 30 -3.26 -11.59 -8.87
N TYR A 31 -3.33 -12.05 -7.62
CA TYR A 31 -2.83 -13.37 -7.24
C TYR A 31 -3.91 -14.45 -7.39
N LEU A 32 -3.50 -15.70 -7.50
CA LEU A 32 -4.40 -16.86 -7.70
C LEU A 32 -5.40 -17.05 -6.54
N ASN A 33 -5.04 -16.59 -5.33
CA ASN A 33 -5.93 -16.54 -4.16
C ASN A 33 -7.01 -15.45 -4.24
N GLY A 34 -7.04 -14.66 -5.31
CA GLY A 34 -7.97 -13.55 -5.50
C GLY A 34 -7.63 -12.30 -4.69
N VAL A 35 -6.47 -12.26 -4.02
CA VAL A 35 -6.00 -11.09 -3.28
C VAL A 35 -5.42 -10.06 -4.24
N ASP A 36 -5.67 -8.79 -3.91
CA ASP A 36 -5.15 -7.66 -4.65
C ASP A 36 -3.65 -7.47 -4.41
N ALA A 37 -2.97 -6.87 -5.39
CA ALA A 37 -1.57 -6.49 -5.27
C ALA A 37 -1.36 -5.00 -5.52
N PHE A 38 -0.29 -4.44 -4.96
CA PHE A 38 0.26 -3.18 -5.41
C PHE A 38 1.44 -3.42 -6.34
N ARG A 39 1.45 -2.71 -7.47
CA ARG A 39 2.66 -2.53 -8.27
C ARG A 39 3.48 -1.40 -7.66
N LEU A 40 4.71 -1.73 -7.26
CA LEU A 40 5.66 -0.84 -6.62
C LEU A 40 6.73 -0.40 -7.62
N LYS A 41 7.01 0.89 -7.72
CA LYS A 41 8.07 1.44 -8.59
C LYS A 41 9.14 2.13 -7.76
N LEU A 42 10.40 1.82 -8.04
CA LEU A 42 11.53 2.53 -7.42
C LEU A 42 11.62 3.93 -8.04
N LEU A 43 11.36 4.96 -7.23
CA LEU A 43 11.45 6.36 -7.66
C LEU A 43 12.65 7.08 -7.02
N PHE A 44 12.98 6.71 -5.78
CA PHE A 44 14.07 7.32 -5.03
C PHE A 44 15.06 6.23 -4.59
N PRO A 45 16.01 5.83 -5.44
CA PRO A 45 17.03 4.86 -5.06
C PRO A 45 17.86 5.43 -3.90
N ARG A 46 17.79 4.79 -2.72
CA ARG A 46 18.63 5.13 -1.57
C ARG A 46 19.92 4.29 -1.63
N PRO A 47 21.09 4.91 -1.83
CA PRO A 47 22.34 4.17 -2.00
C PRO A 47 22.89 3.55 -0.71
N ASP A 48 22.31 3.83 0.46
CA ASP A 48 22.90 3.60 1.79
C ASP A 48 22.07 2.70 2.74
N MET A 49 20.99 2.07 2.27
CA MET A 49 20.11 1.30 3.16
C MET A 49 20.51 -0.18 3.24
N ASN A 50 20.91 -0.64 4.43
CA ASN A 50 21.03 -2.07 4.76
C ASN A 50 19.62 -2.64 5.04
N PRO A 51 19.09 -3.55 4.18
CA PRO A 51 17.73 -4.06 4.32
C PRO A 51 17.48 -4.81 5.64
N LEU A 52 18.53 -5.33 6.28
CA LEU A 52 18.41 -6.14 7.50
C LEU A 52 18.12 -5.32 8.76
N LEU A 53 18.42 -4.02 8.77
CA LEU A 53 18.08 -3.16 9.92
C LEU A 53 16.62 -2.66 9.89
N LEU A 54 15.96 -2.75 8.74
CA LEU A 54 14.59 -2.28 8.56
C LEU A 54 13.57 -3.26 9.14
N LEU A 55 13.89 -4.55 9.26
CA LEU A 55 12.94 -5.58 9.70
C LEU A 55 12.65 -5.57 11.21
N ASN A 56 13.23 -4.63 11.97
CA ASN A 56 13.25 -4.68 13.43
C ASN A 56 12.22 -3.74 14.12
N GLU A 57 11.32 -3.08 13.38
CA GLU A 57 10.41 -2.06 13.94
C GLU A 57 8.91 -2.24 13.60
N ASP A 58 8.47 -3.41 13.14
CA ASP A 58 7.09 -3.59 12.64
C ASP A 58 6.12 -4.30 13.63
N GLU A 59 6.49 -4.47 14.90
CA GLU A 59 5.54 -4.91 15.95
C GLU A 59 4.99 -3.71 16.74
N TYR A 60 4.26 -2.79 16.07
CA TYR A 60 3.07 -2.07 16.58
C TYR A 60 2.61 -0.94 15.63
N CYS A 61 1.56 -1.16 14.83
CA CYS A 61 0.60 -0.12 14.44
C CYS A 61 -0.66 -0.83 13.93
N GLY A 62 -1.72 -0.96 14.72
CA GLY A 62 -2.52 0.17 15.18
C GLY A 62 -3.63 0.38 14.16
N GLU A 63 -4.79 -0.21 14.42
CA GLU A 63 -6.02 0.01 13.67
C GLU A 63 -6.25 1.51 13.44
N THR A 64 -6.25 1.94 12.17
CA THR A 64 -6.79 3.25 11.80
C THR A 64 -7.75 3.07 10.65
N VAL A 65 -9.00 2.77 11.04
CA VAL A 65 -10.24 3.36 10.54
C VAL A 65 -10.16 3.94 9.12
N GLN A 66 -10.57 3.15 8.12
CA GLN A 66 -11.20 3.72 6.93
C GLN A 66 -12.70 3.78 7.19
N HIS A 67 -13.10 4.85 7.86
CA HIS A 67 -14.45 5.37 7.83
C HIS A 67 -14.78 5.63 6.35
N CYS A 68 -15.67 4.84 5.76
CA CYS A 68 -16.36 5.22 4.54
C CYS A 68 -17.28 6.39 4.89
N THR A 69 -16.78 7.63 4.86
CA THR A 69 -17.67 8.80 4.84
C THR A 69 -18.28 8.89 3.46
N GLN A 70 -19.35 8.12 3.23
CA GLN A 70 -20.30 8.40 2.16
C GLN A 70 -21.09 9.64 2.59
N GLY A 71 -20.52 10.80 2.28
CA GLY A 71 -21.18 12.10 2.43
C GLY A 71 -22.39 12.15 1.49
N HIS A 72 -23.51 12.55 2.08
CA HIS A 72 -24.78 12.82 1.43
C HIS A 72 -24.63 13.88 0.33
N ASP A 73 -25.00 13.54 -0.91
CA ASP A 73 -25.42 14.54 -1.91
C ASP A 73 -26.93 14.73 -1.79
N HIS A 74 -27.32 15.88 -1.23
CA HIS A 74 -28.70 16.34 -1.20
C HIS A 74 -29.13 16.85 -2.57
N HIS A 75 -30.30 16.36 -2.99
CA HIS A 75 -31.36 17.09 -3.70
C HIS A 75 -31.02 17.77 -5.02
N HIS A 76 -31.36 17.08 -6.12
CA HIS A 76 -32.08 17.70 -7.22
C HIS A 76 -33.15 16.71 -7.72
N HIS A 77 -34.40 16.88 -7.27
CA HIS A 77 -35.55 16.38 -8.02
C HIS A 77 -36.57 17.50 -8.19
N LEU A 78 -36.95 17.65 -9.44
CA LEU A 78 -37.83 18.64 -10.03
C LEU A 78 -39.23 18.04 -10.07
N HIS A 79 -40.20 18.62 -9.37
CA HIS A 79 -41.62 18.81 -9.74
C HIS A 79 -42.41 19.37 -8.57
#